data_AF-A0AA43ZBM5-F1
#
_entry.id   AF-A0AA43ZBM5-F1
#
_cell.length_a   1.000
_cell.length_b   1.000
_cell.length_c   1.000
_cell.angle_alpha   90.00
_cell.angle_beta   90.00
_cell.angle_gamma   90.00
#
_symmetry.space_group_name_H-M   'P 1'
#
loop_
_entity.id
_entity.type
_entity.pdbx_description
1 polymer ?
#
loop_
_entity_poly.entity_id
_entity_poly.type
_entity_poly.pdbx_seq_one_letter_code
_entity_poly.pdbx_strand_id
1 'polypeptide(L)' 'PLLEIRNRRAGYAVSMVKAGAKIVGHDAGPVRAPLTDLLPDEYERLAALIRKLGPQ' A
#
# COMPACT_ATOMS: atom_id res chain seq x y z
N PRO A 1 1.94 10.21 -8.29
CA PRO A 1 2.07 8.75 -8.20
C PRO A 1 1.36 8.12 -6.98
N LEU A 2 1.73 8.46 -5.74
CA LEU A 2 1.11 7.89 -4.53
C LEU A 2 -0.38 8.26 -4.40
N LEU A 3 -0.70 9.53 -4.65
CA LEU A 3 -2.07 10.07 -4.64
C LEU A 3 -2.98 9.37 -5.65
N GLU A 4 -2.44 8.94 -6.78
CA GLU A 4 -3.21 8.24 -7.81
C GLU A 4 -3.64 6.86 -7.32
N ILE A 5 -2.75 6.09 -6.69
CA ILE A 5 -3.10 4.80 -6.08
C ILE A 5 -4.11 5.01 -4.95
N ARG A 6 -3.87 6.00 -4.08
CA ARG A 6 -4.74 6.29 -2.92
C ARG A 6 -6.17 6.61 -3.31
N ASN A 7 -6.38 7.32 -4.42
CA ASN A 7 -7.70 7.80 -4.82
C ASN A 7 -8.50 6.76 -5.64
N ARG A 8 -7.95 5.56 -5.94
CA ARG A 8 -8.66 4.55 -6.75
C ARG A 8 -9.83 3.89 -6.02
N ARG A 9 -9.76 3.77 -4.69
CA ARG A 9 -10.83 3.23 -3.85
C ARG A 9 -10.87 3.88 -2.48
N ALA A 10 -12.09 3.99 -1.93
CA ALA A 10 -12.27 4.38 -0.54
C ALA A 10 -11.56 3.39 0.40
N GLY A 11 -10.86 3.89 1.41
CA GLY A 11 -10.12 3.07 2.37
C GLY A 11 -8.67 2.74 2.00
N TYR A 12 -8.25 3.01 0.76
CA TYR A 12 -6.87 2.73 0.32
C TYR A 12 -5.81 3.54 1.05
N ALA A 13 -6.15 4.67 1.67
CA ALA A 13 -5.21 5.42 2.50
C ALA A 13 -4.60 4.54 3.62
N VAL A 14 -5.42 3.72 4.28
CA VAL A 14 -4.96 2.84 5.36
C VAL A 14 -4.37 1.54 4.80
N SER A 15 -5.00 0.97 3.77
CA SER A 15 -4.51 -0.26 3.12
C SER A 15 -3.13 -0.08 2.48
N MET A 16 -2.86 1.09 1.89
CA MET A 16 -1.56 1.41 1.30
C MET A 16 -0.46 1.51 2.37
N VAL A 17 -0.77 2.09 3.54
CA VAL A 17 0.20 2.19 4.63
C VAL A 17 0.56 0.80 5.16
N LYS A 18 -0.43 -0.07 5.36
CA LYS A 18 -0.17 -1.47 5.76
C LYS A 18 0.59 -2.26 4.70
N ALA A 19 0.22 -2.10 3.43
CA ALA A 19 0.94 -2.71 2.31
C ALA A 19 2.40 -2.21 2.24
N GLY A 20 2.61 -0.90 2.42
CA GLY A 20 3.94 -0.29 2.48
C GLY A 20 4.76 -0.83 3.64
N ALA A 21 4.18 -0.91 4.84
CA ALA A 21 4.82 -1.50 6.02
C ALA A 21 5.26 -2.95 5.75
N LYS A 22 4.41 -3.76 5.11
CA LYS A 22 4.75 -5.12 4.68
C LYS A 22 5.89 -5.14 3.67
N ILE A 23 5.90 -4.25 2.68
CA ILE A 23 6.96 -4.15 1.65
C ILE A 23 8.32 -3.85 2.29
N VAL A 24 8.37 -3.03 3.34
CA VAL A 24 9.61 -2.68 4.05
C VAL A 24 9.98 -3.65 5.18
N GLY A 25 9.26 -4.76 5.35
CA GLY A 25 9.57 -5.80 6.35
C GLY A 25 8.89 -5.65 7.71
N HIS A 26 7.98 -4.69 7.86
CA HIS A 26 7.18 -4.45 9.07
C HIS A 26 5.72 -4.92 8.85
N ASP A 27 5.50 -6.23 8.75
CA ASP A 27 4.16 -6.79 8.51
C ASP A 27 3.22 -6.51 9.70
N ALA A 28 2.07 -5.89 9.41
CA ALA A 28 1.04 -5.51 10.39
C ALA A 28 -0.26 -6.31 10.24
N GLY A 29 -0.21 -7.46 9.56
CA GLY A 29 -1.36 -8.30 9.23
C GLY A 29 -2.39 -7.65 8.29
N PRO A 30 -3.44 -8.40 7.88
CA PRO A 30 -4.42 -7.94 6.90
C PRO A 30 -5.23 -6.74 7.41
N VAL A 31 -5.84 -6.00 6.49
CA VAL A 31 -6.87 -5.01 6.85
C VAL A 31 -8.13 -5.73 7.33
N ARG A 32 -8.87 -5.12 8.26
CA ARG A 32 -10.19 -5.63 8.69
C ARG A 32 -11.28 -4.98 7.84
N ALA A 33 -12.38 -5.71 7.62
CA ALA A 33 -13.57 -5.15 6.99
C ALA A 33 -14.02 -3.87 7.74
N PRO A 34 -14.50 -2.83 7.04
CA PRO A 34 -14.87 -2.78 5.61
C PRO A 34 -13.71 -2.43 4.66
N LEU A 35 -12.48 -2.34 5.14
CA LEU A 35 -11.31 -2.02 4.31
C LEU A 35 -10.90 -3.24 3.46
N THR A 36 -10.38 -2.98 2.28
CA THR A 36 -9.87 -4.00 1.35
C THR A 36 -8.38 -3.79 1.10
N ASP A 37 -7.62 -4.88 0.99
CA ASP A 37 -6.22 -4.84 0.60
C ASP A 37 -6.05 -4.32 -0.84
N LEU A 38 -4.81 -3.94 -1.18
CA LEU A 38 -4.46 -3.53 -2.54
C LEU A 38 -4.57 -4.71 -3.50
N LEU A 39 -4.97 -4.43 -4.74
CA LEU A 39 -4.87 -5.42 -5.81
C LEU A 39 -3.37 -5.72 -6.09
N PRO A 40 -3.05 -6.90 -6.65
CA PRO A 40 -1.66 -7.29 -6.92
C PRO A 40 -0.88 -6.24 -7.75
N ASP A 41 -1.48 -5.71 -8.83
CA ASP A 41 -0.86 -4.67 -9.67
C ASP A 41 -0.58 -3.36 -8.90
N GLU A 42 -1.49 -2.98 -7.99
CA GLU A 42 -1.36 -1.77 -7.18
C GLU A 42 -0.28 -1.94 -6.10
N TYR A 43 -0.18 -3.15 -5.54
CA TYR A 43 0.86 -3.52 -4.61
C TYR A 43 2.25 -3.45 -5.27
N GLU A 44 2.39 -3.98 -6.49
CA GLU A 44 3.64 -3.90 -7.24
C GLU A 44 4.03 -2.46 -7.60
N ARG A 45 3.07 -1.63 -8.00
CA ARG A 45 3.30 -0.19 -8.22
C ARG A 45 3.76 0.52 -6.96
N LEU A 46 3.14 0.22 -5.82
CA LEU A 46 3.53 0.77 -4.52
C LEU A 46 4.95 0.31 -4.15
N ALA A 47 5.26 -0.98 -4.34
CA ALA A 47 6.59 -1.53 -4.07
C ALA A 47 7.68 -0.93 -4.97
N ALA A 48 7.38 -0.68 -6.25
CA ALA A 48 8.29 0.02 -7.15
C ALA A 48 8.53 1.47 -6.70
N LEU A 49 7.47 2.17 -6.26
CA LEU A 49 7.59 3.53 -5.74
C LEU A 49 8.42 3.60 -4.46
N ILE A 50 8.18 2.69 -3.50
CA ILE A 50 8.95 2.60 -2.25
C ILE A 50 10.43 2.29 -2.55
N ARG A 51 10.71 1.31 -3.41
CA ARG A 51 12.08 0.99 -3.84
C ARG A 51 12.79 2.17 -4.48
N LYS A 52 12.08 2.96 -5.30
CA LYS A 52 12.63 4.16 -5.94
C LYS A 52 12.95 5.28 -4.94
N LEU A 53 12.13 5.45 -3.92
CA LEU A 53 12.30 6.51 -2.90
C LEU A 53 13.33 6.15 -1.84
N GLY A 54 13.60 4.86 -1.65
CA GLY A 54 14.53 4.38 -0.63
C GLY A 54 13.98 4.50 0.80
N PRO A 55 14.75 4.07 1.81
CA PRO A 55 14.39 4.24 3.20
C PRO A 55 14.19 5.75 3.51
N GLN A 56 13.12 6.05 4.23
CA GLN A 56 12.80 7.39 4.72
C GLN A 56 13.10 7.47 6.21
#